data_AF-A0A4R3L5K2-F1
#
_entry.id   AF-A0A4R3L5K2-F1
#
_cell.length_a   1.000
_cell.length_b   1.000
_cell.length_c   1.000
_cell.angle_alpha   90.00
_cell.angle_beta   90.00
_cell.angle_gamma   90.00
#
_symmetry.space_group_name_H-M   'P 1'
#
loop_
_entity.id
_entity.type
_entity.pdbx_description
1 polymer ?
#
loop_
_entity_poly.entity_id
_entity_poly.type
_entity_poly.pdbx_seq_one_letter_code
_entity_poly.pdbx_strand_id
1 'polypeptide(L)'
;MLRAIQKLKSRRGNVTSMWIAGLPIFMFMFLCIGSMVTAWVGHSQAQVAADGASLAVTKKLDALVEAEIQRQIQIAEARNAACNCYVDPWYQVLGTPQQRQALVAQVITTNQGTLISTAKDYLARNHASTKGKLTIVKDHRVQVEAQVKYHPLIFQDRFKDVYVKGKGSGPVRRYLKWLNNRSVLNQSF
;
A
#
# COMPACT_ATOMS: atom_id res chain seq x y z
N MET A 1 -37.98 -1.59 64.44
CA MET A 1 -36.60 -1.34 63.96
C MET A 1 -35.95 -2.53 63.24
N LEU A 2 -36.21 -3.79 63.61
CA LEU A 2 -35.60 -4.97 62.97
C LEU A 2 -35.94 -5.20 61.48
N ARG A 3 -37.13 -4.76 61.01
CA ARG A 3 -37.52 -4.88 59.58
C ARG A 3 -36.75 -3.94 58.64
N ALA A 4 -36.27 -2.79 59.13
CA ALA A 4 -35.51 -1.84 58.32
C ALA A 4 -34.07 -2.33 58.04
N ILE A 5 -33.46 -2.99 59.03
CA ILE A 5 -32.11 -3.57 58.93
C ILE A 5 -32.10 -4.79 57.98
N GLN A 6 -33.15 -5.61 57.96
CA GLN A 6 -33.31 -6.69 56.98
C GLN A 6 -33.46 -6.19 55.53
N LYS A 7 -34.20 -5.11 55.29
CA LYS A 7 -34.30 -4.46 53.96
C LYS A 7 -32.99 -3.86 53.47
N LEU A 8 -32.13 -3.38 54.37
CA LEU A 8 -30.78 -2.90 54.03
C LEU A 8 -29.82 -4.04 53.71
N LYS A 9 -29.96 -5.19 54.38
CA LYS A 9 -29.15 -6.39 54.12
C LYS A 9 -29.47 -7.05 52.76
N SER A 10 -30.72 -7.01 52.30
CA SER A 10 -31.11 -7.53 50.97
C SER A 10 -30.66 -6.65 49.80
N ARG A 11 -30.48 -5.33 50.00
CA ARG A 11 -29.97 -4.42 48.96
C ARG A 11 -28.49 -4.61 48.65
N ARG A 12 -27.66 -4.96 49.66
CA ARG A 12 -26.23 -5.23 49.44
C ARG A 12 -25.98 -6.46 48.56
N GLY A 13 -26.82 -7.49 48.64
CA GLY A 13 -26.75 -8.67 47.77
C GLY A 13 -27.20 -8.41 46.33
N ASN A 14 -28.10 -7.45 46.12
CA ASN A 14 -28.54 -7.05 44.78
C ASN A 14 -27.47 -6.30 43.98
N VAL A 15 -26.63 -5.51 44.65
CA VAL A 15 -25.54 -4.80 43.96
C VAL A 15 -24.47 -5.79 43.52
N THR A 16 -24.04 -6.72 44.38
CA THR A 16 -23.07 -7.75 44.00
C THR A 16 -23.60 -8.70 42.92
N SER A 17 -24.89 -9.09 42.95
CA SER A 17 -25.47 -9.91 41.88
C SER A 17 -25.56 -9.15 40.55
N MET A 18 -25.86 -7.84 40.59
CA MET A 18 -25.85 -6.98 39.40
C MET A 18 -24.45 -6.83 38.80
N TRP A 19 -23.40 -6.74 39.63
CA TRP A 19 -22.01 -6.72 39.17
C TRP A 19 -21.58 -8.06 38.56
N ILE A 20 -21.93 -9.19 39.19
CA ILE A 20 -21.59 -10.53 38.69
C ILE A 20 -22.32 -10.81 37.36
N ALA A 21 -23.60 -10.40 37.24
CA ALA A 21 -24.36 -10.55 36.00
C ALA A 21 -23.92 -9.56 34.90
N GLY A 22 -23.42 -8.38 35.28
CA GLY A 22 -22.92 -7.36 34.35
C GLY A 22 -21.53 -7.66 33.81
N LEU A 23 -20.68 -8.33 34.59
CA LEU A 23 -19.29 -8.66 34.22
C LEU A 23 -19.16 -9.36 32.85
N PRO A 24 -19.95 -10.41 32.53
CA PRO A 24 -19.92 -11.04 31.21
C PRO A 24 -20.26 -10.08 30.07
N ILE A 25 -21.22 -9.17 30.29
CA ILE A 25 -21.64 -8.17 29.30
C ILE A 25 -20.50 -7.18 29.05
N PHE A 26 -19.87 -6.68 30.12
CA PHE A 26 -18.70 -5.81 30.01
C PHE A 26 -17.53 -6.51 29.33
N MET A 27 -17.26 -7.78 29.68
CA MET A 27 -16.21 -8.57 29.04
C MET A 27 -16.45 -8.71 27.54
N PHE A 28 -17.67 -9.05 27.13
CA PHE A 28 -18.04 -9.13 25.72
C PHE A 28 -17.87 -7.79 25.00
N MET A 29 -18.31 -6.69 25.63
CA MET A 29 -18.13 -5.34 25.09
C MET A 29 -16.64 -5.00 24.90
N PHE A 30 -15.79 -5.27 25.89
CA PHE A 30 -14.34 -5.02 25.78
C PHE A 30 -13.68 -5.88 24.71
N LEU A 31 -14.10 -7.12 24.54
CA LEU A 31 -13.62 -8.00 23.48
C LEU A 31 -13.99 -7.51 22.08
N CYS A 32 -15.21 -6.97 21.91
CA CYS A 32 -15.64 -6.33 20.67
C CYS A 32 -14.83 -5.06 20.38
N ILE A 33 -14.66 -4.18 21.38
CA ILE A 33 -13.85 -2.96 21.25
C ILE A 33 -12.40 -3.32 20.92
N GLY A 34 -11.80 -4.27 21.64
CA GLY A 34 -10.43 -4.70 21.38
C GLY A 34 -10.27 -5.29 19.97
N SER A 35 -11.24 -6.04 19.48
CA SER A 35 -11.22 -6.54 18.10
C SER A 35 -11.28 -5.40 17.07
N MET A 36 -12.12 -4.39 17.29
CA MET A 36 -12.14 -3.18 16.45
C MET A 36 -10.79 -2.45 16.45
N VAL A 37 -10.14 -2.34 17.61
CA VAL A 37 -8.79 -1.77 17.73
C VAL A 37 -7.77 -2.58 16.93
N THR A 38 -7.79 -3.92 17.01
CA THR A 38 -6.89 -4.76 16.21
C THR A 38 -7.11 -4.59 14.70
N ALA A 39 -8.35 -4.39 14.26
CA ALA A 39 -8.67 -4.14 12.86
C ALA A 39 -8.11 -2.79 12.39
N TRP A 40 -8.28 -1.75 13.23
CA TRP A 40 -7.70 -0.43 12.97
C TRP A 40 -6.17 -0.51 12.87
N VAL A 41 -5.51 -1.14 13.86
CA VAL A 41 -4.06 -1.30 13.87
C VAL A 41 -3.59 -2.05 12.62
N GLY A 42 -4.28 -3.12 12.23
CA GLY A 42 -3.99 -3.85 10.99
C GLY A 42 -4.14 -2.98 9.73
N HIS A 43 -5.15 -2.11 9.67
CA HIS A 43 -5.33 -1.17 8.57
C HIS A 43 -4.22 -0.13 8.51
N SER A 44 -3.86 0.45 9.66
CA SER A 44 -2.76 1.42 9.76
C SER A 44 -1.42 0.79 9.34
N GLN A 45 -1.12 -0.43 9.79
CA GLN A 45 0.09 -1.16 9.36
C GLN A 45 0.07 -1.43 7.85
N ALA A 46 -1.06 -1.90 7.31
CA ALA A 46 -1.20 -2.13 5.88
C ALA A 46 -1.00 -0.84 5.07
N GLN A 47 -1.50 0.29 5.56
CA GLN A 47 -1.34 1.58 4.92
C GLN A 47 0.12 2.04 4.93
N VAL A 48 0.81 1.97 6.08
CA VAL A 48 2.24 2.32 6.19
C VAL A 48 3.10 1.44 5.27
N ALA A 49 2.83 0.13 5.23
CA ALA A 49 3.52 -0.80 4.34
C ALA A 49 3.28 -0.43 2.86
N ALA A 50 2.03 -0.11 2.50
CA ALA A 50 1.68 0.29 1.15
C ALA A 50 2.32 1.63 0.74
N ASP A 51 2.37 2.61 1.64
CA ASP A 51 3.03 3.89 1.40
C ASP A 51 4.53 3.71 1.20
N GLY A 52 5.19 2.94 2.07
CA GLY A 52 6.60 2.59 1.95
C GLY A 52 6.92 1.87 0.63
N ALA A 53 6.11 0.87 0.26
CA ALA A 53 6.26 0.15 -1.00
C ALA A 53 6.04 1.06 -2.22
N SER A 54 5.02 1.93 -2.19
CA SER A 54 4.73 2.86 -3.28
C SER A 54 5.87 3.87 -3.49
N LEU A 55 6.49 4.34 -2.41
CA LEU A 55 7.66 5.23 -2.46
C LEU A 55 8.88 4.50 -3.03
N ALA A 56 9.13 3.26 -2.59
CA ALA A 56 10.24 2.46 -3.06
C ALA A 56 10.14 2.15 -4.55
N VAL A 57 8.97 1.71 -5.02
CA VAL A 57 8.71 1.47 -6.44
C VAL A 57 8.86 2.77 -7.23
N THR A 58 8.40 3.90 -6.70
CA THR A 58 8.59 5.20 -7.35
C THR A 58 10.08 5.54 -7.51
N LYS A 59 10.88 5.40 -6.45
CA LYS A 59 12.33 5.64 -6.52
C LYS A 59 13.03 4.70 -7.51
N LYS A 60 12.62 3.43 -7.54
CA LYS A 60 13.19 2.47 -8.48
C LYS A 60 12.82 2.83 -9.93
N LEU A 61 11.58 3.26 -10.15
CA LEU A 61 11.12 3.73 -11.44
C LEU A 61 11.86 5.00 -11.88
N ASP A 62 12.09 5.96 -10.97
CA ASP A 62 12.88 7.17 -11.24
C ASP A 62 14.26 6.78 -11.80
N ALA A 63 14.96 5.87 -11.12
CA ALA A 63 16.29 5.39 -11.53
C ALA A 63 16.26 4.65 -12.88
N LEU A 64 15.22 3.85 -13.14
CA LEU A 64 15.09 3.11 -14.40
C LEU A 64 14.80 4.04 -15.59
N VAL A 65 13.95 5.05 -15.40
CA VAL A 65 13.64 6.04 -16.43
C VAL A 65 14.88 6.88 -16.74
N GLU A 66 15.61 7.34 -15.72
CA GLU A 66 16.85 8.09 -15.92
C GLU A 66 17.91 7.26 -16.65
N ALA A 67 18.12 6.01 -16.24
CA ALA A 67 19.05 5.10 -16.91
C ALA A 67 18.68 4.86 -18.38
N GLU A 68 17.39 4.70 -18.69
CA GLU A 68 16.93 4.50 -20.06
C GLU A 68 17.10 5.77 -20.92
N ILE A 69 16.82 6.95 -20.36
CA ILE A 69 17.05 8.22 -21.06
C ILE A 69 18.53 8.36 -21.41
N GLN A 70 19.43 8.13 -20.45
CA GLN A 70 20.88 8.20 -20.68
C GLN A 70 21.33 7.19 -21.74
N ARG A 71 20.81 5.95 -21.68
CA ARG A 71 21.12 4.92 -22.67
C ARG A 71 20.71 5.34 -24.08
N GLN A 72 19.51 5.91 -24.24
CA GLN A 72 19.00 6.34 -25.55
C GLN A 72 19.78 7.56 -26.09
N ILE A 73 20.17 8.49 -25.21
CA ILE A 73 21.02 9.64 -25.59
C ILE A 73 22.38 9.17 -26.07
N GLN A 74 23.04 8.25 -25.35
CA GLN A 74 24.34 7.70 -25.78
C GLN A 74 24.25 7.00 -27.15
N ILE A 75 23.14 6.30 -27.42
CA ILE A 75 22.90 5.67 -28.73
C ILE A 75 22.73 6.74 -29.82
N ALA A 76 22.00 7.82 -29.54
CA ALA A 76 21.82 8.93 -30.47
C ALA A 76 23.16 9.64 -30.75
N GLU A 77 23.97 9.91 -29.73
CA GLU A 77 25.31 10.49 -29.87
C GLU A 77 26.24 9.61 -30.69
N ALA A 78 26.27 8.30 -30.43
CA ALA A 78 27.06 7.35 -31.21
C ALA A 78 26.63 7.30 -32.69
N ARG A 79 25.31 7.41 -32.96
CA ARG A 79 24.79 7.51 -34.33
C ARG A 79 25.21 8.79 -35.02
N ASN A 80 25.13 9.92 -34.32
CA ASN A 80 25.56 11.23 -34.83
C ASN A 80 27.05 11.20 -35.22
N ALA A 81 27.88 10.62 -34.37
CA ALA A 81 29.30 10.42 -34.65
C ALA A 81 29.53 9.53 -35.89
N ALA A 82 28.74 8.44 -36.03
CA ALA A 82 28.86 7.51 -37.16
C ALA A 82 28.41 8.10 -38.51
N CYS A 83 27.36 8.94 -38.53
CA CYS A 83 26.85 9.56 -39.76
C CYS A 83 27.54 10.90 -40.11
N ASN A 84 28.42 11.41 -39.25
CA ASN A 84 28.95 12.77 -39.30
C ASN A 84 27.83 13.84 -39.45
N CYS A 85 26.72 13.61 -38.76
CA CYS A 85 25.53 14.45 -38.81
C CYS A 85 25.18 14.94 -37.40
N TYR A 86 24.80 16.20 -37.26
CA TYR A 86 24.42 16.77 -35.97
C TYR A 86 22.91 16.87 -35.86
N VAL A 87 22.34 16.06 -34.98
CA VAL A 87 20.94 16.17 -34.55
C VAL A 87 20.93 16.13 -33.03
N ASP A 88 20.22 17.05 -32.38
CA ASP A 88 20.16 17.11 -30.92
C ASP A 88 19.65 15.77 -30.32
N PRO A 89 20.50 15.02 -29.57
CA PRO A 89 20.14 13.74 -28.96
C PRO A 89 18.94 13.85 -28.02
N TRP A 90 18.80 14.97 -27.31
CA TRP A 90 17.68 15.19 -26.39
C TRP A 90 16.37 15.33 -27.14
N TYR A 91 16.38 16.04 -28.26
CA TYR A 91 15.22 16.18 -29.13
C TYR A 91 14.84 14.84 -29.79
N GLN A 92 15.82 14.02 -30.19
CA GLN A 92 15.53 12.69 -30.74
C GLN A 92 14.85 11.75 -29.73
N VAL A 93 15.23 11.83 -28.45
CA VAL A 93 14.73 10.92 -27.41
C VAL A 93 13.45 11.44 -26.73
N LEU A 94 13.34 12.75 -26.48
CA LEU A 94 12.26 13.35 -25.68
C LEU A 94 11.51 14.49 -26.39
N GLY A 95 11.81 14.77 -27.66
CA GLY A 95 11.31 15.96 -28.38
C GLY A 95 9.78 16.00 -28.53
N THR A 96 9.15 14.86 -28.78
CA THR A 96 7.69 14.77 -28.95
C THR A 96 6.97 14.16 -27.74
N PRO A 97 5.69 14.50 -27.49
CA PRO A 97 4.88 13.81 -26.49
C PRO A 97 4.82 12.29 -26.69
N GLN A 98 4.74 11.83 -27.94
CA GLN A 98 4.66 10.41 -28.29
C GLN A 98 5.94 9.67 -27.93
N GLN A 99 7.11 10.25 -28.19
CA GLN A 99 8.40 9.66 -27.80
C GLN A 99 8.53 9.55 -26.28
N ARG A 100 8.17 10.62 -25.55
CA ARG A 100 8.16 10.62 -24.09
C ARG A 100 7.23 9.56 -23.50
N GLN A 101 6.03 9.43 -24.05
CA GLN A 101 5.08 8.41 -23.65
C GLN A 101 5.60 7.00 -23.92
N ALA A 102 6.15 6.77 -25.13
CA ALA A 102 6.67 5.47 -25.54
C ALA A 102 7.85 5.04 -24.66
N LEU A 103 8.78 5.93 -24.37
CA LEU A 103 9.94 5.66 -23.50
C LEU A 103 9.48 5.22 -22.11
N VAL A 104 8.60 6.00 -21.47
CA VAL A 104 8.16 5.67 -20.11
C VAL A 104 7.33 4.38 -20.10
N ALA A 105 6.44 4.19 -21.09
CA ALA A 105 5.65 2.96 -21.20
C ALA A 105 6.55 1.73 -21.38
N GLN A 106 7.57 1.83 -22.22
CA GLN A 106 8.56 0.77 -22.44
C GLN A 106 9.35 0.46 -21.17
N VAL A 107 9.82 1.48 -20.43
CA VAL A 107 10.54 1.27 -19.17
C VAL A 107 9.67 0.49 -18.18
N ILE A 108 8.39 0.85 -18.05
CA ILE A 108 7.45 0.19 -17.14
C ILE A 108 7.20 -1.26 -17.56
N THR A 109 6.94 -1.52 -18.85
CA THR A 109 6.63 -2.88 -19.33
C THR A 109 7.84 -3.79 -19.27
N THR A 110 9.02 -3.32 -19.69
CA THR A 110 10.25 -4.10 -19.64
C THR A 110 10.69 -4.42 -18.21
N ASN A 111 10.46 -3.53 -17.24
CA ASN A 111 10.93 -3.69 -15.86
C ASN A 111 9.83 -4.07 -14.86
N GLN A 112 8.69 -4.55 -15.34
CA GLN A 112 7.54 -4.91 -14.52
C GLN A 112 7.88 -5.89 -13.39
N GLY A 113 8.68 -6.93 -13.68
CA GLY A 113 9.15 -7.89 -12.67
C GLY A 113 10.01 -7.24 -11.58
N THR A 114 10.87 -6.30 -11.95
CA THR A 114 11.73 -5.55 -11.03
C THR A 114 10.91 -4.61 -10.13
N LEU A 115 9.88 -3.97 -10.68
CA LEU A 115 8.99 -3.10 -9.90
C LEU A 115 8.14 -3.90 -8.90
N ILE A 116 7.67 -5.10 -9.30
CA ILE A 116 6.90 -5.98 -8.42
C ILE A 116 7.77 -6.58 -7.32
N SER A 117 8.97 -7.05 -7.64
CA SER A 117 9.91 -7.55 -6.62
C SER A 117 10.27 -6.44 -5.62
N THR A 118 10.53 -5.22 -6.09
CA THR A 118 10.74 -4.06 -5.21
C THR A 118 9.55 -3.82 -4.27
N ALA A 119 8.32 -3.92 -4.78
CA ALA A 119 7.12 -3.81 -3.95
C ALA A 119 7.06 -4.93 -2.90
N LYS A 120 7.27 -6.19 -3.32
CA LYS A 120 7.27 -7.36 -2.43
C LYS A 120 8.29 -7.24 -1.30
N ASP A 121 9.51 -6.83 -1.62
CA ASP A 121 10.59 -6.67 -0.65
C ASP A 121 10.23 -5.65 0.42
N TYR A 122 9.65 -4.52 0.02
CA TYR A 122 9.23 -3.48 0.96
C TYR A 122 8.00 -3.89 1.78
N LEU A 123 7.05 -4.61 1.20
CA LEU A 123 5.91 -5.16 1.94
C LEU A 123 6.38 -6.15 3.00
N ALA A 124 7.29 -7.07 2.64
CA ALA A 124 7.85 -8.05 3.56
C ALA A 124 8.61 -7.40 4.72
N ARG A 125 9.40 -6.34 4.45
CA ARG A 125 10.12 -5.56 5.48
C ARG A 125 9.17 -4.87 6.46
N ASN A 126 7.95 -4.54 6.04
CA ASN A 126 6.93 -3.91 6.89
C ASN A 126 5.92 -4.91 7.45
N HIS A 127 6.27 -6.21 7.50
CA HIS A 127 5.42 -7.30 8.01
C HIS A 127 4.04 -7.42 7.33
N ALA A 128 3.91 -6.88 6.11
CA ALA A 128 2.74 -7.09 5.28
C ALA A 128 2.92 -8.35 4.42
N SER A 129 1.80 -8.90 3.96
CA SER A 129 1.77 -9.96 2.97
C SER A 129 2.52 -9.50 1.71
N THR A 130 3.29 -10.40 1.12
CA THR A 130 3.89 -10.20 -0.21
C THR A 130 2.85 -10.23 -1.32
N LYS A 131 1.58 -10.53 -0.99
CA LYS A 131 0.47 -10.45 -1.93
C LYS A 131 -0.14 -9.05 -1.93
N GLY A 132 -0.34 -8.51 -3.12
CA GLY A 132 -0.79 -7.14 -3.25
C GLY A 132 -1.18 -6.80 -4.68
N LYS A 133 -1.37 -5.50 -4.91
CA LYS A 133 -1.68 -4.97 -6.23
C LYS A 133 -0.82 -3.74 -6.50
N LEU A 134 -0.07 -3.76 -7.59
CA LEU A 134 0.68 -2.61 -8.06
C LEU A 134 -0.09 -1.99 -9.23
N THR A 135 -0.44 -0.71 -9.07
CA THR A 135 -1.08 0.09 -10.11
C THR A 135 -0.22 1.31 -10.41
N ILE A 136 0.24 1.45 -11.65
CA ILE A 136 0.95 2.64 -12.12
C ILE A 136 -0.03 3.45 -12.98
N VAL A 137 -0.07 4.77 -12.74
CA VAL A 137 -0.89 5.77 -13.44
C VAL A 137 -2.36 5.85 -12.97
N LYS A 138 -2.60 5.82 -11.67
CA LYS A 138 -3.77 6.52 -11.10
C LYS A 138 -3.27 7.87 -10.58
N ASP A 139 -3.75 8.98 -11.16
CA ASP A 139 -3.38 10.35 -10.80
C ASP A 139 -1.86 10.67 -10.91
N HIS A 140 -1.17 10.07 -11.89
CA HIS A 140 0.28 10.23 -12.12
C HIS A 140 1.15 9.77 -10.93
N ARG A 141 0.66 8.80 -10.17
CA ARG A 141 1.35 8.19 -9.02
C ARG A 141 1.45 6.68 -9.20
N VAL A 142 2.39 6.11 -8.46
CA VAL A 142 2.46 4.67 -8.21
C VAL A 142 1.59 4.36 -7.00
N GLN A 143 0.65 3.42 -7.14
CA GLN A 143 -0.19 2.95 -6.05
C GLN A 143 0.12 1.49 -5.75
N VAL A 144 0.21 1.16 -4.47
CA VAL A 144 0.38 -0.21 -3.99
C VAL A 144 -0.76 -0.51 -3.03
N GLU A 145 -1.39 -1.67 -3.19
CA GLU A 145 -2.29 -2.25 -2.20
C GLU A 145 -1.53 -3.32 -1.42
N ALA A 146 -1.42 -3.11 -0.11
CA ALA A 146 -0.85 -4.07 0.83
C ALA A 146 -1.95 -4.81 1.59
N GLN A 147 -1.63 -6.01 2.05
CA GLN A 147 -2.54 -6.83 2.84
C GLN A 147 -1.84 -7.29 4.11
N VAL A 148 -2.48 -7.17 5.27
CA VAL A 148 -1.97 -7.66 6.56
C VAL A 148 -2.97 -8.68 7.09
N LYS A 149 -2.48 -9.79 7.66
CA LYS A 149 -3.35 -10.83 8.22
C LYS A 149 -4.09 -10.27 9.44
N TYR A 150 -5.41 -10.43 9.46
CA TYR A 150 -6.24 -9.96 10.57
C TYR A 150 -6.15 -10.93 11.75
N HIS A 151 -5.91 -10.39 12.95
CA HIS A 151 -5.81 -11.17 14.19
C HIS A 151 -6.82 -10.63 15.22
N PRO A 152 -8.10 -11.04 15.15
CA PRO A 152 -9.10 -10.59 16.10
C PRO A 152 -8.92 -11.24 17.48
N LEU A 153 -9.42 -10.57 18.52
CA LEU A 153 -9.43 -11.12 19.88
C LEU A 153 -10.55 -12.14 20.08
N ILE A 154 -11.60 -12.10 19.27
CA ILE A 154 -12.73 -13.06 19.27
C ILE A 154 -12.92 -13.69 17.90
N PHE A 155 -13.48 -14.90 17.89
CA PHE A 155 -13.80 -15.63 16.66
C PHE A 155 -12.59 -15.85 15.73
N GLN A 156 -11.39 -16.11 16.28
CA GLN A 156 -10.16 -16.33 15.51
C GLN A 156 -10.34 -17.35 14.39
N ASP A 157 -11.07 -18.44 14.65
CA ASP A 157 -11.34 -19.49 13.67
C ASP A 157 -12.14 -18.99 12.46
N ARG A 158 -13.05 -18.02 12.65
CA ARG A 158 -13.83 -17.44 11.54
C ARG A 158 -13.04 -16.47 10.68
N PHE A 159 -11.98 -15.87 11.23
CA PHE A 159 -11.21 -14.80 10.58
C PHE A 159 -9.80 -15.24 10.17
N LYS A 160 -9.49 -16.54 10.23
CA LYS A 160 -8.15 -17.09 9.95
C LYS A 160 -7.57 -16.70 8.59
N ASP A 161 -8.43 -16.53 7.59
CA ASP A 161 -8.07 -16.16 6.21
C ASP A 161 -8.55 -14.76 5.82
N VAL A 162 -8.84 -13.91 6.80
CA VAL A 162 -9.25 -12.53 6.57
C VAL A 162 -8.04 -11.62 6.62
N TYR A 163 -7.95 -10.73 5.63
CA TYR A 163 -6.86 -9.78 5.47
C TYR A 163 -7.40 -8.36 5.50
N VAL A 164 -6.70 -7.49 6.22
CA VAL A 164 -6.95 -6.06 6.21
C VAL A 164 -6.14 -5.45 5.08
N LYS A 165 -6.81 -4.65 4.25
CA LYS A 165 -6.19 -4.01 3.09
C LYS A 165 -5.84 -2.56 3.41
N GLY A 166 -4.70 -2.13 2.92
CA GLY A 166 -4.24 -0.74 2.94
C GLY A 166 -3.82 -0.32 1.54
N LYS A 167 -4.09 0.93 1.17
CA LYS A 167 -3.66 1.50 -0.12
C LYS A 167 -2.74 2.67 0.16
N GLY A 168 -1.59 2.63 -0.49
CA GLY A 168 -0.58 3.68 -0.40
C GLY A 168 -0.28 4.26 -1.77
N SER A 169 0.03 5.56 -1.80
CA SER A 169 0.28 6.29 -3.03
C SER A 169 1.59 7.05 -2.95
N GLY A 170 2.46 6.78 -3.92
CA GLY A 170 3.74 7.47 -4.05
C GLY A 170 3.57 8.95 -4.45
N PRO A 171 4.67 9.71 -4.49
CA PRO A 171 4.67 11.09 -4.94
C PRO A 171 4.33 11.19 -6.44
N VAL A 172 3.79 12.33 -6.85
CA VAL A 172 3.56 12.63 -8.27
C VAL A 172 4.90 12.75 -8.99
N ARG A 173 4.99 12.17 -10.18
CA ARG A 173 6.18 12.30 -11.05
C ARG A 173 5.82 12.94 -12.38
N ARG A 174 6.72 13.82 -12.86
CA ARG A 174 6.51 14.58 -14.10
C ARG A 174 6.46 13.67 -15.33
N TYR A 175 7.32 12.65 -15.39
CA TYR A 175 7.34 11.70 -16.50
C TYR A 175 6.09 10.79 -16.52
N LEU A 176 5.45 10.54 -15.37
CA LEU A 176 4.17 9.82 -15.31
C LEU A 176 3.00 10.66 -15.87
N LYS A 177 3.17 11.98 -16.04
CA LYS A 177 2.20 12.82 -16.77
C LYS A 177 2.26 12.63 -18.29
N TRP A 178 3.34 12.05 -18.81
CA TRP A 178 3.45 11.73 -20.23
C TRP A 178 2.69 10.47 -20.62
N LEU A 179 2.29 9.67 -19.64
CA LEU A 179 1.39 8.54 -19.84
C LEU A 179 -0.04 9.07 -19.87
N ASN A 180 -0.81 8.65 -20.87
CA ASN A 180 -2.26 8.85 -20.85
C ASN A 180 -2.83 8.24 -19.56
N ASN A 181 -3.89 8.82 -19.00
CA ASN A 181 -4.54 8.39 -17.72
C ASN A 181 -5.08 6.94 -17.71
N ARG A 182 -4.68 6.10 -18.65
CA ARG A 182 -4.88 4.65 -18.64
C ARG A 182 -3.77 4.01 -17.80
N SER A 183 -4.17 3.09 -16.91
CA SER A 183 -3.21 2.33 -16.10
C SER A 183 -2.27 1.53 -17.01
N VAL A 184 -0.98 1.85 -16.98
CA VAL A 184 0.04 1.16 -17.79
C VAL A 184 0.46 -0.16 -17.14
N LEU A 185 0.43 -0.21 -15.82
CA LEU A 185 0.63 -1.44 -15.05
C LEU A 185 -0.50 -1.55 -14.03
N ASN A 186 -1.17 -2.70 -14.02
CA ASN A 186 -2.25 -3.01 -13.09
C ASN A 186 -2.21 -4.52 -12.82
N GLN A 187 -1.29 -4.94 -11.94
CA GLN A 187 -1.03 -6.35 -11.70
C GLN A 187 -1.17 -6.69 -10.21
N SER A 188 -1.92 -7.76 -9.95
CA SER A 188 -1.95 -8.44 -8.67
C SER A 188 -0.79 -9.44 -8.58
N PHE A 189 -0.12 -9.51 -7.45
CA PHE A 189 1.07 -10.33 -7.26
C PHE A 189 1.12 -10.99 -5.89
#